data_AF-A0A7K2QIB5-F1
#
_entry.id   AF-A0A7K2QIB5-F1
#
_cell.length_a   1.000
_cell.length_b   1.000
_cell.length_c   1.000
_cell.angle_alpha   90.00
_cell.angle_beta   90.00
_cell.angle_gamma   90.00
#
_symmetry.space_group_name_H-M   'P 1'
#
loop_
_entity.id
_entity.type
_entity.pdbx_description
1 polymer ?
#
loop_
_entity_poly.entity_id
_entity_poly.type
_entity_poly.pdbx_seq_one_letter_code
_entity_poly.pdbx_strand_id
1 'polypeptide(L)'
;TAARRALAQAPNEAFGYAVDARGRVELREALAGYLARARGVYADPERIVLCAGFAHALMLLAGVLRARRVRDVVVEGYGLHHHRDSLAEAGLRTRPLA
;
A
#
# COMPACT_ATOMS: atom_id res chain seq x y z
N THR A 1 24.61 6.68 -0.62
CA THR A 1 23.36 6.09 -1.14
C THR A 1 22.29 7.17 -1.20
N ALA A 2 21.22 6.95 -1.96
CA ALA A 2 20.07 7.86 -2.01
C ALA A 2 19.46 8.07 -0.61
N ALA A 3 19.34 7.01 0.19
CA ALA A 3 18.86 7.07 1.57
C ALA A 3 19.65 8.06 2.43
N ARG A 4 21.00 8.03 2.39
CA ARG A 4 21.83 8.97 3.16
C ARG A 4 21.59 10.42 2.75
N ARG A 5 21.42 10.69 1.45
CA ARG A 5 21.13 12.05 0.96
C ARG A 5 19.75 12.52 1.40
N ALA A 6 18.73 11.66 1.28
CA ALA A 6 17.38 11.97 1.72
C ALA A 6 17.34 12.31 3.21
N LEU A 7 18.01 11.51 4.06
CA LEU A 7 18.11 11.78 5.49
C LEU A 7 18.85 13.09 5.80
N ALA A 8 19.91 13.41 5.05
CA ALA A 8 20.67 14.65 5.26
C ALA A 8 19.93 15.93 4.80
N GLN A 9 18.96 15.79 3.90
CA GLN A 9 18.19 16.92 3.34
C GLN A 9 16.78 17.03 3.95
N ALA A 10 16.35 16.04 4.71
CA ALA A 10 15.02 16.02 5.30
C ALA A 10 14.85 17.13 6.35
N PRO A 11 13.74 17.87 6.33
CA PRO A 11 13.44 18.83 7.39
C PRO A 11 13.19 18.10 8.72
N ASN A 12 13.45 18.77 9.84
CA ASN A 12 13.33 18.16 11.19
C ASN A 12 11.95 17.54 11.46
N GLU A 13 10.88 18.17 10.94
CA GLU A 13 9.51 17.66 11.04
C GLU A 13 9.29 16.29 10.37
N ALA A 14 10.14 15.90 9.42
CA ALA A 14 10.07 14.59 8.78
C ALA A 14 10.44 13.44 9.74
N PHE A 15 11.12 13.76 10.85
CA PHE A 15 11.45 12.81 11.91
C PHE A 15 10.42 12.79 13.05
N GLY A 16 9.41 13.68 13.00
CA GLY A 16 8.30 13.68 13.94
C GLY A 16 7.27 12.59 13.64
N TYR A 17 6.22 12.53 14.47
CA TYR A 17 5.07 11.67 14.17
C TYR A 17 4.33 12.15 12.92
N ALA A 18 3.89 11.20 12.11
CA ALA A 18 3.14 11.51 10.89
C ALA A 18 1.77 12.10 11.24
N VAL A 19 1.49 13.31 10.72
CA VAL A 19 0.17 13.96 10.85
C VAL A 19 -0.83 13.36 9.85
N ASP A 20 -0.37 13.00 8.66
CA ASP A 20 -1.18 12.36 7.62
C ASP A 20 -0.97 10.84 7.64
N ALA A 21 -2.04 10.09 7.88
CA ALA A 21 -2.02 8.62 7.92
C ALA A 21 -1.65 7.99 6.57
N ARG A 22 -1.74 8.74 5.46
CA ARG A 22 -1.31 8.30 4.13
C ARG A 22 0.21 8.39 3.95
N GLY A 23 0.89 9.08 4.87
CA GLY A 23 2.31 9.37 4.85
C GLY A 23 2.66 10.67 4.11
N ARG A 24 3.95 11.00 4.10
CA ARG A 24 4.51 12.28 3.64
C ARG A 24 4.13 12.59 2.18
N VAL A 25 3.65 13.80 1.94
CA VAL A 25 3.20 14.27 0.62
C VAL A 25 4.32 14.25 -0.42
N GLU A 26 5.55 14.60 -0.02
CA GLU A 26 6.70 14.67 -0.92
C GLU A 26 7.01 13.32 -1.56
N LEU A 27 6.87 12.24 -0.79
CA LEU A 27 7.05 10.88 -1.31
C LEU A 27 5.86 10.45 -2.17
N ARG A 28 4.63 10.85 -1.81
CA ARG A 28 3.43 10.56 -2.63
C ARG A 28 3.51 11.26 -4.00
N GLU A 29 3.96 12.50 -4.07
CA GLU A 29 4.20 13.23 -5.33
C GLU A 29 5.29 12.57 -6.18
N ALA A 30 6.42 12.21 -5.56
CA ALA A 30 7.50 11.51 -6.25
C ALA A 30 7.04 10.16 -6.82
N LEU A 31 6.23 9.42 -6.06
CA LEU A 31 5.65 8.14 -6.48
C LEU A 31 4.63 8.33 -7.62
N ALA A 32 3.76 9.33 -7.55
CA ALA A 32 2.82 9.65 -8.62
C ALA A 32 3.56 9.89 -9.95
N GLY A 33 4.62 10.71 -9.93
CA GLY A 33 5.47 10.95 -11.09
C GLY A 33 6.21 9.69 -11.56
N TYR A 34 6.69 8.86 -10.63
CA TYR A 34 7.35 7.60 -10.97
C TYR A 34 6.40 6.59 -11.62
N LEU A 35 5.20 6.42 -11.07
CA LEU A 35 4.17 5.50 -11.58
C LEU A 35 3.73 5.88 -13.00
N ALA A 36 3.59 7.17 -13.28
CA ALA A 36 3.27 7.65 -14.63
C ALA A 36 4.35 7.22 -15.64
N ARG A 37 5.63 7.37 -15.31
CA ARG A 37 6.74 7.03 -16.21
C ARG A 37 7.01 5.53 -16.32
N ALA A 38 7.04 4.84 -15.19
CA ALA A 38 7.48 3.45 -15.12
C ALA A 38 6.34 2.45 -15.42
N ARG A 39 5.09 2.85 -15.17
CA ARG A 39 3.91 1.96 -15.24
C ARG A 39 2.77 2.52 -16.10
N GLY A 40 2.89 3.75 -16.63
CA GLY A 40 1.81 4.40 -17.38
C GLY A 40 0.60 4.75 -16.53
N VAL A 41 0.73 4.75 -15.20
CA VAL A 41 -0.38 5.00 -14.27
C VAL A 41 -0.38 6.46 -13.85
N TYR A 42 -1.42 7.20 -14.24
CA TYR A 42 -1.67 8.52 -13.69
C TYR A 42 -2.32 8.39 -12.31
N ALA A 43 -1.54 8.60 -11.26
CA ALA A 43 -2.00 8.56 -9.87
C ALA A 43 -2.00 9.96 -9.28
N ASP A 44 -3.15 10.37 -8.72
CA ASP A 44 -3.23 11.57 -7.88
C ASP A 44 -2.50 11.29 -6.54
N PRO A 45 -1.54 12.13 -6.10
CA PRO A 45 -0.85 11.97 -4.83
C PRO A 45 -1.80 11.79 -3.64
N GLU A 46 -2.99 12.41 -3.68
CA GLU A 46 -3.98 12.32 -2.60
C GLU A 46 -4.66 10.94 -2.52
N ARG A 47 -4.50 10.11 -3.55
CA ARG A 47 -5.02 8.73 -3.63
C ARG A 47 -3.94 7.68 -3.34
N ILE A 48 -2.73 8.10 -2.98
CA ILE A 48 -1.63 7.20 -2.62
C ILE A 48 -1.55 7.07 -1.10
N VAL A 49 -1.45 5.83 -0.61
CA VAL A 49 -1.23 5.51 0.80
C VAL A 49 0.09 4.76 0.92
N LEU A 50 1.02 5.31 1.69
CA LEU A 50 2.30 4.67 1.96
C LEU A 50 2.11 3.52 2.96
N CYS A 51 2.66 2.36 2.61
CA CYS A 51 2.55 1.15 3.42
C CYS A 51 3.95 0.67 3.84
N ALA A 52 4.00 -0.07 4.96
CA ALA A 52 5.21 -0.73 5.46
C ALA A 52 5.45 -2.06 4.70
N GLY A 53 5.47 -1.98 3.37
CA GLY A 53 5.54 -3.14 2.47
C GLY A 53 4.18 -3.71 2.06
N PHE A 54 4.25 -4.77 1.26
CA PHE A 54 3.07 -5.37 0.61
C PHE A 54 2.07 -5.97 1.59
N ALA A 55 2.55 -6.70 2.61
CA ALA A 55 1.67 -7.33 3.60
C ALA A 55 0.78 -6.31 4.33
N HIS A 56 1.37 -5.19 4.78
CA HIS A 56 0.61 -4.09 5.38
C HIS A 56 -0.44 -3.53 4.40
N ALA A 57 -0.07 -3.32 3.12
CA ALA A 57 -1.02 -2.86 2.11
C ALA A 57 -2.21 -3.83 1.93
N LEU A 58 -1.91 -5.14 1.90
CA LEU A 58 -2.93 -6.17 1.76
C LEU A 58 -3.87 -6.23 2.98
N MET A 59 -3.33 -6.11 4.19
CA MET A 59 -4.13 -6.05 5.42
C MET A 59 -5.08 -4.85 5.43
N LEU A 60 -4.60 -3.65 5.05
CA LEU A 60 -5.44 -2.45 4.94
C LEU A 60 -6.57 -2.66 3.92
N LEU A 61 -6.23 -3.20 2.74
CA LEU A 61 -7.21 -3.47 1.70
C LEU A 61 -8.25 -4.50 2.18
N ALA A 62 -7.82 -5.56 2.84
CA ALA A 62 -8.70 -6.60 3.40
C ALA A 62 -9.70 -6.00 4.40
N GLY A 63 -9.23 -5.13 5.31
CA GLY A 63 -10.08 -4.39 6.23
C GLY A 63 -11.13 -3.52 5.53
N VAL A 64 -10.73 -2.78 4.49
CA VAL A 64 -11.66 -1.96 3.70
C VAL A 64 -12.71 -2.82 2.98
N LEU A 65 -12.30 -3.93 2.37
CA LEU A 65 -13.21 -4.86 1.70
C LEU A 65 -14.22 -5.46 2.70
N ARG A 66 -13.74 -5.86 3.88
CA ARG A 66 -14.61 -6.37 4.95
C ARG A 66 -15.60 -5.32 5.43
N ALA A 67 -15.16 -4.07 5.65
CA ALA A 67 -16.04 -2.96 6.03
C ALA A 67 -17.11 -2.69 4.96
N ARG A 68 -16.77 -2.90 3.68
CA ARG A 68 -17.70 -2.86 2.53
C ARG A 68 -18.57 -4.11 2.38
N ARG A 69 -18.55 -5.04 3.35
CA ARG A 69 -19.30 -6.30 3.36
C ARG A 69 -18.97 -7.24 2.20
N VAL A 70 -17.80 -7.12 1.60
CA VAL A 70 -17.27 -8.13 0.68
C VAL A 70 -17.05 -9.42 1.46
N ARG A 71 -17.43 -10.56 0.86
CA ARG A 71 -17.33 -11.88 1.49
C ARG A 71 -16.33 -12.79 0.79
N ASP A 72 -16.21 -12.68 -0.52
CA ASP A 72 -15.38 -13.55 -1.35
C ASP A 72 -14.40 -12.69 -2.16
N VAL A 73 -13.12 -13.06 -2.13
CA VAL A 73 -12.05 -12.46 -2.92
C VAL A 73 -11.43 -13.54 -3.79
N VAL A 74 -11.38 -13.29 -5.09
CA VAL A 74 -10.72 -14.19 -6.03
C VAL A 74 -9.21 -13.91 -6.00
N VAL A 75 -8.42 -14.98 -5.87
CA VAL A 75 -6.95 -14.93 -5.77
C VAL A 75 -6.35 -15.95 -6.74
N GLU A 76 -5.10 -15.77 -7.15
CA GLU A 76 -4.42 -16.78 -7.97
C GLU A 76 -4.33 -18.14 -7.25
N GLY A 77 -4.64 -19.23 -7.95
CA GLY A 77 -4.61 -20.58 -7.37
C GLY A 77 -3.23 -21.01 -6.87
N TYR A 78 -2.16 -20.58 -7.56
CA TYR A 78 -0.76 -20.84 -7.21
C TYR A 78 -0.08 -19.66 -6.49
N GLY A 79 -0.87 -18.69 -6.02
CA GLY A 79 -0.35 -17.54 -5.30
C GLY A 79 0.31 -17.90 -3.96
N LEU A 80 1.07 -16.95 -3.42
CA LEU A 80 1.72 -17.08 -2.10
C LEU A 80 0.69 -17.28 -0.99
N HIS A 81 0.91 -18.29 -0.14
CA HIS A 81 -0.04 -18.66 0.92
C HIS A 81 -0.29 -17.53 1.91
N HIS A 82 0.75 -16.80 2.32
CA HIS A 82 0.65 -15.71 3.28
C HIS A 82 -0.24 -14.55 2.80
N HIS A 83 -0.42 -14.36 1.49
CA HIS A 83 -1.41 -13.40 0.98
C HIS A 83 -2.85 -13.85 1.26
N ARG A 84 -3.12 -15.15 1.11
CA ARG A 84 -4.45 -15.73 1.41
C ARG A 84 -4.74 -15.69 2.90
N ASP A 85 -3.73 -15.92 3.72
CA ASP A 85 -3.86 -15.92 5.18
C ASP A 85 -4.26 -14.53 5.68
N SER A 86 -3.61 -13.46 5.20
CA SER A 86 -3.98 -12.07 5.54
C SER A 86 -5.43 -11.70 5.15
N LEU A 87 -5.93 -12.23 4.03
CA LEU A 87 -7.33 -12.04 3.63
C LEU A 87 -8.30 -12.83 4.52
N ALA A 88 -7.92 -14.06 4.88
CA ALA A 88 -8.71 -14.92 5.75
C ALA A 88 -8.80 -14.38 7.19
N GLU A 89 -7.70 -13.85 7.73
CA GLU A 89 -7.65 -13.19 9.06
C GLU A 89 -8.60 -11.99 9.13
N ALA A 90 -8.79 -11.27 8.02
CA ALA A 90 -9.78 -10.19 7.91
C ALA A 90 -11.23 -10.70 7.75
N GLY A 91 -11.46 -12.02 7.78
CA GLY A 91 -12.77 -12.65 7.63
C GLY A 91 -13.30 -12.71 6.20
N LEU A 92 -12.40 -12.67 5.20
CA LEU A 92 -12.74 -12.84 3.77
C LEU A 92 -12.48 -14.28 3.33
N ARG A 93 -13.39 -14.86 2.54
CA ARG A 93 -13.17 -16.15 1.90
C ARG A 93 -12.37 -15.96 0.63
N THR A 94 -11.30 -16.74 0.46
CA THR A 94 -10.52 -16.71 -0.78
C THR A 94 -11.02 -17.79 -1.76
N ARG A 95 -11.11 -17.44 -3.04
CA ARG A 95 -11.50 -18.35 -4.14
C ARG A 95 -10.36 -18.40 -5.15
N PRO A 96 -9.81 -19.58 -5.49
CA PRO A 96 -8.76 -19.65 -6.50
C PRO A 96 -9.32 -19.35 -7.89
N LEU A 97 -8.59 -18.55 -8.66
CA LEU A 97 -8.76 -18.42 -10.10
C LEU A 97 -8.06 -19.60 -10.78
N ALA A 98 -8.74 -20.23 -11.74
CA ALA A 98 -8.21 -21.33 -12.56
C ALA A 98 -7.25 -20.83 -13.65
#